data_AF-A0A9D8MVD8-F1
#
_entry.id   AF-A0A9D8MVD8-F1
#
_cell.length_a   1.000
_cell.length_b   1.000
_cell.length_c   1.000
_cell.angle_alpha   90.00
_cell.angle_beta   90.00
_cell.angle_gamma   90.00
#
_symmetry.space_group_name_H-M   'P 1'
#
loop_
_entity.id
_entity.type
_entity.pdbx_description
1 polymer ?
#
loop_
_entity_poly.entity_id
_entity_poly.type
_entity_poly.pdbx_seq_one_letter_code
_entity_poly.pdbx_strand_id
1 'polypeptide(L)'
;MKAFVFPGQGAQFTGMGKELYDTNPKAKELFEKANEILGFRITDIMFEGDAEELKQTKVTQPAVFLHSVITAICLGDAFKPDMVGGHSLGEFSALVAAGALSFEDGLRLVHARAMAMQKACEAAPSTMAAIIGLPDETVEQICAEVSAEGQGVVVPANYNCPGQLVISGNVEAINKACEKLSAAGAKRALVLPVGGAFHSPLMQPAKDELQAAIEQTEFHTPSCPIYQNVDAQAHTDAAEIKQNLIA
;
A
#
# COMPACT_ATOMS: atom_id res chain seq x y z
N MET A 1 17.68 17.39 -8.85
CA MET A 1 17.15 16.41 -7.89
C MET A 1 15.67 16.19 -8.17
N LYS A 2 15.28 14.98 -8.59
CA LYS A 2 13.91 14.55 -8.89
C LYS A 2 13.56 13.37 -7.99
N ALA A 3 12.50 13.51 -7.21
CA ALA A 3 11.91 12.41 -6.45
C ALA A 3 10.66 11.91 -7.19
N PHE A 4 10.50 10.59 -7.28
CA PHE A 4 9.27 9.96 -7.77
C PHE A 4 8.59 9.25 -6.60
N VAL A 5 7.34 9.62 -6.34
CA VAL A 5 6.55 9.05 -5.24
C VAL A 5 5.37 8.28 -5.83
N PHE A 6 5.24 7.02 -5.43
CA PHE A 6 4.22 6.12 -5.95
C PHE A 6 3.02 6.04 -5.01
N PRO A 7 1.78 6.14 -5.52
CA PRO A 7 0.59 6.13 -4.69
C PRO A 7 0.31 4.74 -4.10
N GLY A 8 -0.33 4.74 -2.94
CA GLY A 8 -0.86 3.53 -2.30
C GLY A 8 -2.26 3.16 -2.77
N GLN A 9 -2.85 2.20 -2.06
CA GLN A 9 -4.27 1.84 -2.21
C GLN A 9 -5.17 3.06 -1.90
N GLY A 10 -6.25 3.23 -2.67
CA GLY A 10 -7.15 4.38 -2.60
C GLY A 10 -7.04 5.34 -3.79
N ALA A 11 -6.00 5.21 -4.61
CA ALA A 11 -5.77 6.02 -5.82
C ALA A 11 -6.37 5.41 -7.10
N GLN A 12 -7.04 4.26 -7.02
CA GLN A 12 -7.65 3.58 -8.16
C GLN A 12 -8.86 4.35 -8.72
N PHE A 13 -9.06 4.27 -10.02
CA PHE A 13 -10.22 4.82 -10.72
C PHE A 13 -10.52 4.00 -11.98
N THR A 14 -11.80 3.93 -12.37
CA THR A 14 -12.21 3.27 -13.61
C THR A 14 -11.58 3.97 -14.82
N GLY A 15 -11.04 3.18 -15.74
CA GLY A 15 -10.33 3.67 -16.94
C GLY A 15 -8.83 3.89 -16.73
N MET A 16 -8.28 3.63 -15.53
CA MET A 16 -6.85 3.82 -15.29
C MET A 16 -6.00 2.90 -16.17
N GLY A 17 -4.95 3.44 -16.77
CA GLY A 17 -4.07 2.72 -17.69
C GLY A 17 -4.66 2.43 -19.08
N LYS A 18 -5.95 2.70 -19.33
CA LYS A 18 -6.59 2.37 -20.61
C LYS A 18 -5.96 3.11 -21.79
N GLU A 19 -5.79 4.42 -21.68
CA GLU A 19 -5.17 5.23 -22.75
C GLU A 19 -3.73 4.74 -23.04
N LEU A 20 -2.97 4.44 -21.98
CA LEU A 20 -1.61 3.95 -22.11
C LEU A 20 -1.57 2.56 -22.79
N TYR A 21 -2.50 1.66 -22.42
CA TYR A 21 -2.68 0.35 -23.06
C TYR A 21 -3.03 0.48 -24.55
N ASP A 22 -3.91 1.42 -24.92
CA ASP A 22 -4.35 1.59 -26.31
C ASP A 22 -3.27 2.24 -27.20
N THR A 23 -2.43 3.11 -26.63
CA THR A 23 -1.50 3.97 -27.39
C THR A 23 -0.04 3.56 -27.34
N ASN A 24 0.38 2.77 -26.34
CA ASN A 24 1.78 2.36 -26.17
C ASN A 24 1.93 0.82 -26.30
N PRO A 25 2.62 0.33 -27.35
CA PRO A 25 2.80 -1.12 -27.56
C PRO A 25 3.48 -1.84 -26.39
N LYS A 26 4.41 -1.17 -25.70
CA LYS A 26 5.10 -1.77 -24.54
C LYS A 26 4.17 -1.86 -23.32
N ALA A 27 3.34 -0.84 -23.10
CA ALA A 27 2.33 -0.89 -22.06
C ALA A 27 1.34 -2.03 -22.30
N LYS A 28 0.86 -2.17 -23.55
CA LYS A 28 -0.03 -3.25 -23.95
C LYS A 28 0.56 -4.63 -23.63
N GLU A 29 1.84 -4.85 -24.00
CA GLU A 29 2.56 -6.09 -23.69
C GLU A 29 2.59 -6.37 -22.18
N LEU A 30 2.93 -5.36 -21.36
CA LEU A 30 3.03 -5.51 -19.91
C LEU A 30 1.68 -5.76 -19.23
N PHE A 31 0.61 -5.11 -19.71
CA PHE A 31 -0.73 -5.36 -19.22
C PHE A 31 -1.24 -6.75 -19.57
N GLU A 32 -1.00 -7.25 -20.80
CA GLU A 32 -1.37 -8.63 -21.15
C GLU A 32 -0.54 -9.66 -20.37
N LYS A 33 0.75 -9.39 -20.18
CA LYS A 33 1.60 -10.22 -19.31
C LYS A 33 1.10 -10.23 -17.87
N ALA A 34 0.58 -9.10 -17.37
CA ALA A 34 -0.04 -9.04 -16.06
C ALA A 34 -1.30 -9.91 -15.97
N ASN A 35 -2.14 -9.91 -17.01
CA ASN A 35 -3.30 -10.82 -17.08
C ASN A 35 -2.87 -12.29 -16.99
N GLU A 36 -1.80 -12.68 -17.68
CA GLU A 36 -1.25 -14.04 -17.62
C GLU A 36 -0.73 -14.39 -16.22
N ILE A 37 0.06 -13.49 -15.60
CA ILE A 37 0.63 -13.72 -14.26
C ILE A 37 -0.46 -13.85 -13.20
N LEU A 38 -1.50 -13.02 -13.28
CA LEU A 38 -2.60 -13.02 -12.31
C LEU A 38 -3.60 -14.15 -12.55
N GLY A 39 -3.62 -14.73 -13.75
CA GLY A 39 -4.58 -15.78 -14.13
C GLY A 39 -6.01 -15.27 -14.36
N PHE A 40 -6.22 -13.95 -14.41
CA PHE A 40 -7.48 -13.31 -14.77
C PHE A 40 -7.23 -11.98 -15.49
N ARG A 41 -8.25 -11.50 -16.20
CA ARG A 41 -8.16 -10.24 -16.95
C ARG A 41 -8.35 -9.03 -16.05
N ILE A 42 -7.29 -8.64 -15.34
CA ILE A 42 -7.32 -7.43 -14.50
C ILE A 42 -7.58 -6.17 -15.32
N THR A 43 -7.13 -6.13 -16.58
CA THR A 43 -7.36 -5.01 -17.49
C THR A 43 -8.84 -4.70 -17.68
N ASP A 44 -9.69 -5.73 -17.74
CA ASP A 44 -11.13 -5.54 -17.97
C ASP A 44 -11.73 -4.78 -16.77
N ILE A 45 -11.33 -5.13 -15.55
CA ILE A 45 -11.75 -4.44 -14.32
C ILE A 45 -11.13 -3.04 -14.23
N MET A 46 -9.85 -2.88 -14.58
CA MET A 46 -9.17 -1.57 -14.58
C MET A 46 -9.83 -0.57 -15.52
N PHE A 47 -10.25 -1.03 -16.69
CA PHE A 47 -10.72 -0.15 -17.77
C PHE A 47 -12.22 0.12 -17.69
N GLU A 48 -13.01 -0.88 -17.32
CA GLU A 48 -14.47 -0.85 -17.43
C GLU A 48 -15.19 -1.21 -16.14
N GLY A 49 -14.50 -1.81 -15.17
CA GLY A 49 -15.06 -2.24 -13.89
C GLY A 49 -15.59 -1.08 -13.05
N ASP A 50 -16.58 -1.39 -12.22
CA ASP A 50 -17.19 -0.40 -11.35
C ASP A 50 -16.31 -0.06 -10.12
N ALA A 51 -16.73 0.97 -9.37
CA ALA A 51 -15.99 1.43 -8.21
C ALA A 51 -15.95 0.38 -7.07
N GLU A 52 -16.91 -0.52 -6.98
CA GLU A 52 -16.95 -1.56 -5.94
C GLU A 52 -16.03 -2.73 -6.29
N GLU A 53 -16.00 -3.16 -7.56
CA GLU A 53 -15.04 -4.14 -8.06
C GLU A 53 -13.60 -3.65 -7.84
N LEU A 54 -13.32 -2.39 -8.19
CA LEU A 54 -12.01 -1.77 -8.01
C LEU A 54 -11.62 -1.54 -6.55
N LYS A 55 -12.56 -1.55 -5.60
CA LYS A 55 -12.29 -1.41 -4.16
C LYS A 55 -11.90 -2.73 -3.48
N GLN A 56 -12.14 -3.88 -4.12
CA GLN A 56 -11.74 -5.16 -3.56
C GLN A 56 -10.21 -5.22 -3.48
N THR A 57 -9.63 -5.44 -2.29
CA THR A 57 -8.18 -5.36 -2.06
C THR A 57 -7.37 -6.21 -3.05
N LYS A 58 -7.86 -7.43 -3.34
CA LYS A 58 -7.29 -8.36 -4.34
C LYS A 58 -7.19 -7.79 -5.76
N VAL A 59 -8.03 -6.81 -6.11
CA VAL A 59 -8.01 -6.09 -7.38
C VAL A 59 -7.24 -4.79 -7.23
N THR A 60 -7.58 -3.97 -6.23
CA THR A 60 -7.04 -2.61 -6.08
C THR A 60 -5.53 -2.59 -6.06
N GLN A 61 -4.90 -3.51 -5.32
CA GLN A 61 -3.47 -3.49 -5.13
C GLN A 61 -2.69 -3.79 -6.43
N PRO A 62 -2.93 -4.92 -7.12
CA PRO A 62 -2.33 -5.14 -8.43
C PRO A 62 -2.66 -4.03 -9.43
N ALA A 63 -3.88 -3.50 -9.41
CA ALA A 63 -4.32 -2.50 -10.38
C ALA A 63 -3.57 -1.15 -10.24
N VAL A 64 -3.39 -0.65 -9.01
CA VAL A 64 -2.61 0.56 -8.73
C VAL A 64 -1.12 0.34 -9.01
N PHE A 65 -0.59 -0.84 -8.66
CA PHE A 65 0.80 -1.22 -8.96
C PHE A 65 1.06 -1.23 -10.48
N LEU A 66 0.20 -1.87 -11.26
CA LEU A 66 0.34 -1.97 -12.72
C LEU A 66 0.31 -0.59 -13.36
N HIS A 67 -0.68 0.23 -13.00
CA HIS A 67 -0.77 1.59 -13.52
C HIS A 67 0.51 2.39 -13.22
N SER A 68 1.01 2.31 -11.98
CA SER A 68 2.19 3.04 -11.53
C SER A 68 3.47 2.60 -12.25
N VAL A 69 3.74 1.29 -12.25
CA VAL A 69 4.98 0.71 -12.78
C VAL A 69 5.02 0.79 -14.30
N ILE A 70 3.93 0.47 -14.99
CA ILE A 70 3.89 0.51 -16.45
C ILE A 70 4.06 1.96 -16.93
N THR A 71 3.45 2.93 -16.24
CA THR A 71 3.69 4.36 -16.52
C THR A 71 5.16 4.72 -16.36
N ALA A 72 5.81 4.30 -15.26
CA ALA A 72 7.24 4.55 -15.04
C ALA A 72 8.12 3.93 -16.12
N ILE A 73 7.84 2.69 -16.55
CA ILE A 73 8.56 2.02 -17.64
C ILE A 73 8.36 2.76 -18.97
N CYS A 74 7.13 3.17 -19.28
CA CYS A 74 6.80 3.86 -20.53
C CYS A 74 7.39 5.29 -20.62
N LEU A 75 7.79 5.89 -19.51
CA LEU A 75 8.54 7.15 -19.52
C LEU A 75 9.96 6.99 -20.12
N GLY A 76 10.52 5.78 -20.14
CA GLY A 76 11.84 5.50 -20.72
C GLY A 76 12.92 6.45 -20.18
N ASP A 77 13.64 7.14 -21.07
CA ASP A 77 14.70 8.09 -20.72
C ASP A 77 14.24 9.32 -19.91
N ALA A 78 12.94 9.57 -19.82
CA ALA A 78 12.38 10.62 -18.96
C ALA A 78 12.30 10.18 -17.49
N PHE A 79 12.26 8.87 -17.22
CA PHE A 79 12.32 8.32 -15.86
C PHE A 79 13.77 8.31 -15.36
N LYS A 80 14.16 9.43 -14.74
CA LYS A 80 15.50 9.65 -14.17
C LYS A 80 15.37 10.09 -12.71
N PRO A 81 14.99 9.19 -11.79
CA PRO A 81 14.88 9.50 -10.38
C PRO A 81 16.27 9.69 -9.74
N ASP A 82 16.40 10.71 -8.90
CA ASP A 82 17.50 10.79 -7.93
C ASP A 82 17.13 10.04 -6.63
N MET A 83 15.84 9.78 -6.41
CA MET A 83 15.28 8.98 -5.33
C MET A 83 13.86 8.54 -5.64
N VAL A 84 13.43 7.43 -5.05
CA VAL A 84 12.04 6.96 -5.10
C VAL A 84 11.50 6.65 -3.71
N GLY A 85 10.18 6.70 -3.57
CA GLY A 85 9.47 6.22 -2.38
C GLY A 85 8.04 5.87 -2.76
N GLY A 86 7.33 5.16 -1.91
CA GLY A 86 5.95 4.80 -2.22
C GLY A 86 5.12 4.55 -0.98
N HIS A 87 3.90 5.09 -0.98
CA HIS A 87 3.01 4.99 0.17
C HIS A 87 2.43 3.59 0.28
N SER A 88 2.82 2.84 1.31
CA SER A 88 2.36 1.47 1.54
C SER A 88 2.54 0.57 0.29
N LEU A 89 1.47 0.22 -0.41
CA LEU A 89 1.50 -0.52 -1.68
C LEU A 89 2.46 0.12 -2.70
N GLY A 90 2.54 1.45 -2.72
CA GLY A 90 3.42 2.18 -3.63
C GLY A 90 4.89 1.79 -3.48
N GLU A 91 5.32 1.27 -2.32
CA GLU A 91 6.70 0.83 -2.09
C GLU A 91 7.10 -0.29 -3.07
N PHE A 92 6.19 -1.23 -3.37
CA PHE A 92 6.42 -2.25 -4.39
C PHE A 92 6.59 -1.63 -5.78
N SER A 93 5.83 -0.58 -6.08
CA SER A 93 5.99 0.15 -7.34
C SER A 93 7.33 0.87 -7.41
N ALA A 94 7.78 1.46 -6.30
CA ALA A 94 9.08 2.12 -6.18
C ALA A 94 10.24 1.11 -6.34
N LEU A 95 10.13 -0.06 -5.70
CA LEU A 95 11.10 -1.15 -5.80
C LEU A 95 11.28 -1.61 -7.24
N VAL A 96 10.18 -1.82 -7.97
CA VAL A 96 10.25 -2.22 -9.38
C VAL A 96 10.74 -1.08 -10.27
N ALA A 97 10.24 0.14 -10.07
CA ALA A 97 10.64 1.27 -10.89
C ALA A 97 12.13 1.61 -10.74
N ALA A 98 12.71 1.43 -9.54
CA ALA A 98 14.14 1.61 -9.29
C ALA A 98 14.99 0.39 -9.68
N GLY A 99 14.38 -0.73 -10.06
CA GLY A 99 15.07 -1.95 -10.50
C GLY A 99 15.51 -2.88 -9.36
N ALA A 100 15.05 -2.68 -8.13
CA ALA A 100 15.30 -3.61 -7.03
C ALA A 100 14.51 -4.92 -7.17
N LEU A 101 13.37 -4.88 -7.86
CA LEU A 101 12.53 -6.03 -8.19
C LEU A 101 12.26 -6.06 -9.69
N SER A 102 12.11 -7.27 -10.25
CA SER A 102 11.55 -7.44 -11.60
C SER A 102 10.07 -7.05 -11.62
N PHE A 103 9.53 -6.72 -12.80
CA PHE A 103 8.10 -6.44 -12.95
C PHE A 103 7.23 -7.62 -12.52
N GLU A 104 7.64 -8.82 -12.91
CA GLU A 104 6.93 -10.06 -12.64
C GLU A 104 6.92 -10.41 -11.16
N ASP A 105 8.07 -10.29 -10.48
CA ASP A 105 8.16 -10.61 -9.06
C ASP A 105 7.46 -9.54 -8.22
N GLY A 106 7.59 -8.26 -8.59
CA GLY A 106 6.80 -7.20 -7.98
C GLY A 106 5.29 -7.45 -8.10
N LEU A 107 4.80 -7.86 -9.27
CA LEU A 107 3.39 -8.18 -9.47
C LEU A 107 2.95 -9.41 -8.66
N ARG A 108 3.77 -10.46 -8.62
CA ARG A 108 3.49 -11.67 -7.82
C ARG A 108 3.43 -11.36 -6.33
N LEU A 109 4.38 -10.57 -5.82
CA LEU A 109 4.39 -10.13 -4.43
C LEU A 109 3.17 -9.27 -4.09
N VAL A 110 2.82 -8.32 -4.96
CA VAL A 110 1.64 -7.48 -4.77
C VAL A 110 0.36 -8.33 -4.78
N HIS A 111 0.26 -9.31 -5.68
CA HIS A 111 -0.88 -10.22 -5.70
C HIS A 111 -0.96 -11.08 -4.44
N ALA A 112 0.16 -11.68 -4.01
CA ALA A 112 0.24 -12.46 -2.78
C ALA A 112 -0.15 -11.62 -1.55
N ARG A 113 0.39 -10.40 -1.44
CA ARG A 113 0.02 -9.42 -0.41
C ARG A 113 -1.47 -9.13 -0.42
N ALA A 114 -2.04 -8.85 -1.59
CA ALA A 114 -3.44 -8.48 -1.72
C ALA A 114 -4.38 -9.62 -1.29
N MET A 115 -4.06 -10.86 -1.66
CA MET A 115 -4.81 -12.05 -1.27
C MET A 115 -4.69 -12.34 0.23
N ALA A 116 -3.48 -12.27 0.78
CA ALA A 116 -3.24 -12.51 2.20
C ALA A 116 -3.93 -11.46 3.08
N MET A 117 -3.87 -10.18 2.69
CA MET A 117 -4.58 -9.09 3.37
C MET A 117 -6.10 -9.26 3.27
N GLN A 118 -6.63 -9.58 2.08
CA GLN A 118 -8.07 -9.85 1.90
C GLN A 118 -8.55 -10.97 2.84
N LYS A 119 -7.81 -12.09 2.88
CA LYS A 119 -8.10 -13.23 3.77
C LYS A 119 -8.07 -12.84 5.25
N ALA A 120 -7.10 -12.03 5.68
CA ALA A 120 -7.04 -11.53 7.05
C ALA A 120 -8.25 -10.62 7.39
N CYS A 121 -8.68 -9.78 6.45
CA CYS A 121 -9.85 -8.92 6.61
C CYS A 121 -11.16 -9.73 6.74
N GLU A 122 -11.30 -10.78 5.93
CA GLU A 122 -12.46 -11.67 5.96
C GLU A 122 -12.52 -12.52 7.24
N ALA A 123 -11.36 -12.88 7.80
CA ALA A 123 -11.26 -13.65 9.04
C ALA A 123 -11.63 -12.83 10.30
N ALA A 124 -11.30 -11.54 10.31
CA ALA A 124 -11.51 -10.67 11.46
C ALA A 124 -11.95 -9.25 11.03
N PRO A 125 -13.23 -8.88 11.25
CA PRO A 125 -13.73 -7.54 10.95
C PRO A 125 -12.90 -6.44 11.64
N SER A 126 -12.37 -5.54 10.84
CA SER A 126 -11.45 -4.48 11.28
C SER A 126 -11.50 -3.30 10.31
N THR A 127 -10.98 -2.15 10.71
CA THR A 127 -11.07 -0.93 9.90
C THR A 127 -9.98 0.08 10.24
N MET A 128 -10.02 1.25 9.60
CA MET A 128 -9.11 2.37 9.80
C MET A 128 -9.88 3.67 9.94
N ALA A 129 -9.28 4.69 10.56
CA ALA A 129 -9.85 6.04 10.62
C ALA A 129 -8.78 7.12 10.41
N ALA A 130 -9.13 8.17 9.66
CA ALA A 130 -8.29 9.34 9.47
C ALA A 130 -8.53 10.36 10.59
N ILE A 131 -7.44 10.78 11.24
CA ILE A 131 -7.40 11.73 12.36
C ILE A 131 -6.69 12.99 11.88
N ILE A 132 -7.38 14.12 11.95
CA ILE A 132 -6.93 15.41 11.43
C ILE A 132 -6.86 16.44 12.55
N GLY A 133 -5.74 17.16 12.63
CA GLY A 133 -5.58 18.33 13.49
C GLY A 133 -5.16 18.02 14.93
N LEU A 134 -4.54 16.88 15.18
CA LEU A 134 -3.88 16.55 16.47
C LEU A 134 -2.40 16.24 16.27
N PRO A 135 -1.54 16.53 17.26
CA PRO A 135 -0.17 16.01 17.31
C PRO A 135 -0.14 14.49 17.40
N ASP A 136 0.89 13.87 16.83
CA ASP A 136 1.04 12.41 16.77
C ASP A 136 1.03 11.79 18.17
N GLU A 137 1.70 12.43 19.15
CA GLU A 137 1.80 11.94 20.53
C GLU A 137 0.43 11.84 21.22
N THR A 138 -0.48 12.76 20.90
CA THR A 138 -1.86 12.73 21.45
C THR A 138 -2.64 11.56 20.85
N VAL A 139 -2.46 11.30 19.56
CA VAL A 139 -3.12 10.17 18.89
C VAL A 139 -2.59 8.84 19.39
N GLU A 140 -1.27 8.72 19.52
CA GLU A 140 -0.58 7.55 20.10
C GLU A 140 -1.07 7.25 21.51
N GLN A 141 -1.09 8.25 22.39
CA GLN A 141 -1.54 8.08 23.78
C GLN A 141 -2.98 7.54 23.83
N ILE A 142 -3.90 8.15 23.09
CA ILE A 142 -5.32 7.72 23.09
C ILE A 142 -5.48 6.32 22.50
N CYS A 143 -4.73 5.97 21.45
CA CYS A 143 -4.72 4.60 20.91
C CYS A 143 -4.25 3.57 21.95
N ALA A 144 -3.19 3.89 22.69
CA ALA A 144 -2.67 3.04 23.75
C ALA A 144 -3.68 2.89 24.91
N GLU A 145 -4.32 3.98 25.34
CA GLU A 145 -5.37 3.95 26.36
C GLU A 145 -6.55 3.07 25.93
N VAL A 146 -7.07 3.24 24.71
CA VAL A 146 -8.18 2.44 24.19
C VAL A 146 -7.82 0.96 24.10
N SER A 147 -6.61 0.65 23.64
CA SER A 147 -6.14 -0.74 23.57
C SER A 147 -5.97 -1.38 24.95
N ALA A 148 -5.53 -0.61 25.95
CA ALA A 148 -5.35 -1.08 27.33
C ALA A 148 -6.69 -1.38 28.05
N GLU A 149 -7.80 -0.79 27.60
CA GLU A 149 -9.14 -1.05 28.14
C GLU A 149 -9.69 -2.44 27.73
N GLY A 150 -8.99 -3.20 26.88
CA GLY A 150 -9.27 -4.60 26.59
C GLY A 150 -10.38 -4.86 25.56
N GLN A 151 -10.83 -3.84 24.83
CA GLN A 151 -11.90 -3.93 23.83
C GLN A 151 -11.38 -4.07 22.38
N GLY A 152 -10.18 -4.62 22.22
CA GLY A 152 -9.50 -4.78 20.94
C GLY A 152 -8.25 -3.92 20.82
N VAL A 153 -7.63 -3.94 19.65
CA VAL A 153 -6.40 -3.22 19.33
C VAL A 153 -6.73 -2.04 18.42
N VAL A 154 -6.13 -0.90 18.70
CA VAL A 154 -6.06 0.26 17.79
C VAL A 154 -4.67 0.87 17.89
N VAL A 155 -4.03 1.10 16.74
CA VAL A 155 -2.68 1.66 16.65
C VAL A 155 -2.63 2.76 15.59
N PRO A 156 -1.72 3.73 15.72
CA PRO A 156 -1.31 4.56 14.60
C PRO A 156 -0.71 3.68 13.49
N ALA A 157 -1.13 3.93 12.25
CA ALA A 157 -0.77 3.13 11.08
C ALA A 157 -0.09 3.95 9.98
N ASN A 158 -0.55 5.20 9.74
CA ASN A 158 0.07 6.05 8.73
C ASN A 158 0.30 7.47 9.26
N TYR A 159 1.58 7.83 9.40
CA TYR A 159 2.04 9.19 9.66
C TYR A 159 2.21 9.90 8.31
N ASN A 160 1.13 10.48 7.78
CA ASN A 160 1.14 10.99 6.39
C ASN A 160 1.80 12.37 6.28
N CYS A 161 1.45 13.26 7.19
CA CYS A 161 2.05 14.58 7.35
C CYS A 161 1.67 15.14 8.73
N PRO A 162 2.34 16.21 9.21
CA PRO A 162 2.02 16.80 10.51
C PRO A 162 0.53 17.12 10.65
N GLY A 163 -0.11 16.52 11.66
CA GLY A 163 -1.54 16.70 11.91
C GLY A 163 -2.47 15.87 11.02
N GLN A 164 -1.96 14.91 10.24
CA GLN A 164 -2.75 13.93 9.49
C GLN A 164 -2.21 12.52 9.73
N LEU A 165 -2.90 11.80 10.61
CA LEU A 165 -2.57 10.44 11.01
C LEU A 165 -3.72 9.49 10.67
N VAL A 166 -3.42 8.25 10.28
CA VAL A 166 -4.45 7.21 10.16
C VAL A 166 -4.23 6.18 11.26
N ILE A 167 -5.29 5.89 12.02
CA ILE A 167 -5.32 4.80 13.00
C ILE A 167 -5.97 3.55 12.40
N SER A 168 -5.59 2.38 12.91
CA SER A 168 -5.96 1.09 12.35
C SER A 168 -6.20 0.07 13.47
N GLY A 169 -7.28 -0.70 13.39
CA GLY A 169 -7.65 -1.59 14.50
C GLY A 169 -8.99 -2.30 14.37
N ASN A 170 -9.40 -2.94 15.46
CA ASN A 170 -10.76 -3.49 15.61
C ASN A 170 -11.80 -2.38 15.45
N VAL A 171 -12.96 -2.70 14.86
CA VAL A 171 -14.01 -1.72 14.58
C VAL A 171 -14.45 -0.97 15.84
N GLU A 172 -14.67 -1.69 16.95
CA GLU A 172 -15.09 -1.09 18.21
C GLU A 172 -14.00 -0.18 18.82
N ALA A 173 -12.74 -0.64 18.81
CA ALA A 173 -11.60 0.15 19.27
C ALA A 173 -11.38 1.42 18.43
N ILE A 174 -11.56 1.33 17.11
CA ILE A 174 -11.49 2.50 16.21
C ILE A 174 -12.60 3.50 16.53
N ASN A 175 -13.85 3.05 16.69
CA ASN A 175 -14.97 3.94 17.01
C ASN A 175 -14.73 4.66 18.35
N LYS A 176 -14.29 3.92 19.37
CA LYS A 176 -13.94 4.49 20.68
C LYS A 176 -12.79 5.49 20.61
N ALA A 177 -11.74 5.16 19.86
CA ALA A 177 -10.63 6.07 19.62
C ALA A 177 -11.10 7.34 18.90
N CYS A 178 -11.98 7.23 17.89
CA CYS A 178 -12.53 8.39 17.20
C CYS A 178 -13.32 9.31 18.14
N GLU A 179 -14.13 8.76 19.04
CA GLU A 179 -14.85 9.53 20.06
C GLU A 179 -13.89 10.28 20.99
N LYS A 180 -12.90 9.58 21.55
CA LYS A 180 -11.90 10.18 22.45
C LYS A 180 -11.04 11.23 21.74
N LEU A 181 -10.60 10.98 20.52
CA LEU A 181 -9.81 11.91 19.72
C LEU A 181 -10.61 13.15 19.34
N SER A 182 -11.89 12.99 19.03
CA SER A 182 -12.80 14.13 18.79
C SER A 182 -12.96 14.98 20.05
N ALA A 183 -13.13 14.35 21.22
CA ALA A 183 -13.20 15.04 22.50
C ALA A 183 -11.88 15.72 22.89
N ALA A 184 -10.74 15.17 22.46
CA ALA A 184 -9.40 15.74 22.64
C ALA A 184 -9.08 16.90 21.66
N GLY A 185 -10.01 17.25 20.76
CA GLY A 185 -9.88 18.41 19.87
C GLY A 185 -9.46 18.09 18.44
N ALA A 186 -9.55 16.84 17.99
CA ALA A 186 -9.38 16.52 16.57
C ALA A 186 -10.35 17.34 15.72
N LYS A 187 -9.84 17.97 14.67
CA LYS A 187 -10.66 18.66 13.66
C LYS A 187 -11.59 17.66 12.97
N ARG A 188 -11.11 16.44 12.71
CA ARG A 188 -11.89 15.31 12.19
C ARG A 188 -11.33 13.99 12.72
N ALA A 189 -12.21 13.07 13.06
CA ALA A 189 -11.92 11.65 13.22
C ALA A 189 -12.93 10.89 12.33
N LEU A 190 -12.47 10.35 11.21
CA LEU A 190 -13.34 9.79 10.16
C LEU A 190 -12.97 8.34 9.87
N VAL A 191 -13.90 7.41 10.16
CA VAL A 191 -13.77 6.02 9.73
C VAL A 191 -13.70 5.95 8.20
N LEU A 192 -12.69 5.24 7.70
CA LEU A 192 -12.44 5.09 6.27
C LEU A 192 -13.26 3.93 5.71
N PRO A 193 -13.74 4.04 4.46
CA PRO A 193 -14.47 2.96 3.78
C PRO A 193 -13.50 1.88 3.29
N VAL A 194 -12.78 1.25 4.22
CA VAL A 194 -11.82 0.17 3.97
C VAL A 194 -12.17 -1.06 4.79
N GLY A 195 -11.93 -2.24 4.21
CA GLY A 195 -12.34 -3.51 4.79
C GLY A 195 -11.40 -4.11 5.84
N GLY A 196 -10.29 -3.44 6.18
CA GLY A 196 -9.28 -4.03 7.06
C GLY A 196 -8.44 -3.02 7.82
N ALA A 197 -7.90 -3.48 8.95
CA ALA A 197 -6.93 -2.75 9.76
C ALA A 197 -5.49 -2.92 9.22
N PHE A 198 -5.20 -2.31 8.07
CA PHE A 198 -3.87 -2.37 7.46
C PHE A 198 -2.80 -1.71 8.36
N HIS A 199 -1.55 -2.17 8.28
CA HIS A 199 -0.43 -1.69 9.11
C HIS A 199 -0.69 -1.79 10.61
N SER A 200 -1.38 -2.85 11.04
CA SER A 200 -1.65 -3.13 12.46
C SER A 200 -1.28 -4.58 12.79
N PRO A 201 -1.16 -4.93 14.08
CA PRO A 201 -0.96 -6.32 14.52
C PRO A 201 -2.03 -7.30 14.01
N LEU A 202 -3.22 -6.82 13.64
CA LEU A 202 -4.27 -7.68 13.07
C LEU A 202 -3.88 -8.25 11.70
N MET A 203 -2.88 -7.67 11.02
CA MET A 203 -2.37 -8.15 9.74
C MET A 203 -1.25 -9.19 9.88
N GLN A 204 -0.93 -9.66 11.10
CA GLN A 204 0.12 -10.68 11.29
C GLN A 204 -0.05 -11.92 10.39
N PRO A 205 -1.26 -12.50 10.21
CA PRO A 205 -1.42 -13.63 9.29
C PRO A 205 -1.07 -13.28 7.84
N ALA A 206 -1.37 -12.05 7.40
CA ALA A 206 -1.02 -11.59 6.06
C ALA A 206 0.48 -11.32 5.92
N LYS A 207 1.12 -10.83 6.99
CA LYS A 207 2.57 -10.64 7.07
C LYS A 207 3.30 -11.97 6.91
N ASP A 208 2.87 -13.02 7.61
CA ASP A 208 3.53 -14.33 7.57
C ASP A 208 3.53 -14.92 6.14
N GLU A 209 2.39 -14.82 5.43
CA GLU A 209 2.28 -15.28 4.03
C GLU A 209 3.13 -14.43 3.08
N LEU A 210 3.14 -13.10 3.24
CA LEU A 210 3.93 -12.21 2.40
C LEU A 210 5.43 -12.36 2.64
N GLN A 211 5.85 -12.53 3.90
CA GLN A 211 7.24 -12.74 4.26
C GLN A 211 7.82 -13.96 3.53
N ALA A 212 7.10 -15.09 3.54
CA ALA A 212 7.54 -16.31 2.85
C ALA A 212 7.73 -16.07 1.33
N ALA A 213 6.87 -15.25 0.71
CA ALA A 213 7.01 -14.88 -0.70
C ALA A 213 8.20 -13.93 -0.95
N ILE A 214 8.41 -12.94 -0.09
CA ILE A 214 9.55 -12.01 -0.17
C ILE A 214 10.87 -12.77 -0.03
N GLU A 215 10.95 -13.71 0.92
CA GLU A 215 12.14 -14.52 1.18
C GLU A 215 12.57 -15.32 -0.06
N GLN A 216 11.61 -15.76 -0.88
CA GLN A 216 11.86 -16.50 -2.12
C GLN A 216 12.11 -15.61 -3.34
N THR A 217 11.96 -14.29 -3.20
CA THR A 217 12.14 -13.33 -4.29
C THR A 217 13.58 -12.81 -4.31
N GLU A 218 14.16 -12.69 -5.51
CA GLU A 218 15.47 -12.09 -5.72
C GLU A 218 15.36 -10.56 -5.71
N PHE A 219 16.28 -9.90 -5.00
CA PHE A 219 16.39 -8.45 -4.95
C PHE A 219 17.70 -8.02 -5.58
N HIS A 220 17.67 -6.95 -6.35
CA HIS A 220 18.83 -6.38 -7.02
C HIS A 220 19.19 -5.00 -6.45
N THR A 221 20.43 -4.56 -6.68
CA THR A 221 20.84 -3.20 -6.33
C THR A 221 20.00 -2.18 -7.13
N PRO A 222 19.28 -1.26 -6.48
CA PRO A 222 18.48 -0.27 -7.18
C PRO A 222 19.36 0.78 -7.86
N SER A 223 18.80 1.41 -8.90
CA SER A 223 19.44 2.50 -9.64
C SER A 223 19.55 3.82 -8.87
N CYS A 224 18.76 3.99 -7.81
CA CYS A 224 18.78 5.16 -6.91
C CYS A 224 18.31 4.75 -5.51
N PRO A 225 18.50 5.58 -4.48
CA PRO A 225 18.01 5.29 -3.14
C PRO A 225 16.49 5.16 -3.07
N ILE A 226 16.03 4.16 -2.32
CA ILE A 226 14.61 3.87 -2.07
C ILE A 226 14.30 4.25 -0.62
N TYR A 227 13.36 5.16 -0.42
CA TYR A 227 12.88 5.54 0.90
C TYR A 227 11.81 4.53 1.35
N GLN A 228 12.14 3.72 2.34
CA GLN A 228 11.28 2.62 2.80
C GLN A 228 10.36 3.04 3.94
N ASN A 229 9.18 2.44 4.00
CA ASN A 229 8.13 2.87 4.94
C ASN A 229 8.45 2.51 6.40
N VAL A 230 9.33 1.54 6.65
CA VAL A 230 9.65 1.05 8.00
C VAL A 230 10.36 2.09 8.86
N ASP A 231 11.27 2.88 8.28
CA ASP A 231 12.13 3.83 9.00
C ASP A 231 12.20 5.22 8.35
N ALA A 232 11.55 5.40 7.20
CA ALA A 232 11.59 6.60 6.37
C ALA A 232 13.02 7.04 5.97
N GLN A 233 13.97 6.09 5.91
CA GLN A 233 15.34 6.34 5.48
C GLN A 233 15.60 5.83 4.06
N ALA A 234 16.67 6.35 3.46
CA ALA A 234 17.11 6.00 2.12
C ALA A 234 17.98 4.74 2.15
N HIS A 235 17.58 3.71 1.39
CA HIS A 235 18.27 2.43 1.31
C HIS A 235 18.74 2.13 -0.11
N THR A 236 19.93 1.54 -0.24
CA THR A 236 20.51 1.12 -1.54
C THR A 236 21.05 -0.31 -1.52
N ASP A 237 21.19 -0.93 -0.34
CA ASP A 237 21.61 -2.32 -0.24
C ASP A 237 20.41 -3.26 -0.45
N ALA A 238 20.53 -4.21 -1.37
CA ALA A 238 19.43 -5.09 -1.74
C ALA A 238 18.99 -6.01 -0.59
N ALA A 239 19.92 -6.43 0.27
CA ALA A 239 19.61 -7.29 1.40
C ALA A 239 18.91 -6.50 2.51
N GLU A 240 19.38 -5.29 2.82
CA GLU A 240 18.71 -4.35 3.73
C GLU A 240 17.30 -4.03 3.25
N ILE A 241 17.14 -3.69 1.96
CA ILE A 241 15.84 -3.39 1.35
C ILE A 241 14.85 -4.55 1.54
N LYS A 242 15.31 -5.78 1.31
CA LYS A 242 14.51 -6.99 1.48
C LYS A 242 14.10 -7.21 2.94
N GLN A 243 15.02 -7.03 3.89
CA GLN A 243 14.70 -7.16 5.32
C GLN A 243 13.71 -6.11 5.78
N ASN A 244 13.88 -4.86 5.35
CA ASN A 244 12.99 -3.76 5.66
C ASN A 244 11.58 -3.94 5.10
N LEU A 245 11.44 -4.59 3.93
CA LEU A 245 10.12 -4.89 3.35
C LEU A 245 9.35 -5.98 4.14
N ILE A 246 10.07 -6.83 4.88
CA ILE A 246 9.48 -7.87 5.75
C ILE A 246 9.06 -7.28 7.10
N ALA A 247 9.76 -6.26 7.59
CA ALA A 247 9.59 -5.70 8.93
C ALA A 247 8.18 -5.16 9.19
#